data_AF-A0A317WMK7-F1
#
_entry.id   AF-A0A317WMK7-F1
#
_cell.length_a   1.000
_cell.length_b   1.000
_cell.length_c   1.000
_cell.angle_alpha   90.00
_cell.angle_beta   90.00
_cell.angle_gamma   90.00
#
_symmetry.space_group_name_H-M   'P 1'
#
loop_
_entity.id
_entity.type
_entity.pdbx_description
1 polymer ?
#
loop_
_entity_poly.entity_id
_entity_poly.type
_entity_poly.pdbx_seq_one_letter_code
_entity_poly.pdbx_strand_id
1 'polypeptide(L)'
;MSTSPDNDSAYHDLARVFSARRKDNSVLEIEILPPGLGPFLHDEHSIGITKKHLVKAFVTARQLFFRALNGPSNLHDDGSYDHKPKTPQSGSEIEKPRDTLLTPTEIILLFDCEHLTACNWRKRRLAALIQRHDSTDADHVRSETLTRELEAELSLMTTYLCSPLHRHTKSPTLWGHRLWVLTRLLRVRRRRLAQNTGEEEESNVELESTLEVLKNELHIVFRSGERHPRNYYAFTYIRQLREHLSGVGGDTRATTDLSRVSTFLARSILDSVLDWCLAHPSDISGWSLTLYLLESVHEEDVCTNSIDRVVRFALDVGWEGESLWTVVDLATKLVGAGELVRNQRSRPSWDMLVAPALSDTGAETGWKSWLGRARSTWAPDATAGNETCES
;
A
#
# COMPACT_ATOMS: atom_id res chain seq x y z
N MET A 1 26.79 28.09 -16.79
CA MET A 1 25.40 28.24 -17.28
C MET A 1 24.61 28.95 -16.20
N SER A 2 24.15 30.17 -16.50
CA SER A 2 23.38 31.03 -15.57
C SER A 2 22.01 30.38 -15.31
N THR A 3 21.66 30.16 -14.04
CA THR A 3 20.32 29.75 -13.62
C THR A 3 19.37 30.91 -13.92
N SER A 4 18.36 30.65 -14.75
CA SER A 4 17.30 31.63 -14.99
C SER A 4 16.58 31.93 -13.66
N PRO A 5 16.35 33.20 -13.28
CA PRO A 5 15.69 33.57 -12.02
C PRO A 5 14.32 32.90 -11.82
N ASP A 6 13.68 32.53 -12.92
CA ASP A 6 12.43 31.79 -12.98
C ASP A 6 12.50 30.35 -12.43
N ASN A 7 13.65 29.67 -12.53
CA ASN A 7 13.77 28.28 -12.08
C ASN A 7 13.89 28.18 -10.56
N ASP A 8 14.52 29.18 -9.95
CA ASP A 8 14.71 29.23 -8.50
C ASP A 8 13.37 29.45 -7.79
N SER A 9 12.47 30.27 -8.36
CA SER A 9 11.12 30.46 -7.82
C SER A 9 10.32 29.16 -7.71
N ALA A 10 10.30 28.34 -8.78
CA ALA A 10 9.56 27.09 -8.82
C ALA A 10 10.07 26.06 -7.80
N TYR A 11 11.39 26.00 -7.62
CA TYR A 11 12.00 25.18 -6.58
C TYR A 11 11.58 25.68 -5.19
N HIS A 12 11.62 26.98 -4.94
CA HIS A 12 11.28 27.55 -3.63
C HIS A 12 9.81 27.37 -3.25
N ASP A 13 8.89 27.38 -4.20
CA ASP A 13 7.48 27.08 -3.97
C ASP A 13 7.31 25.65 -3.42
N LEU A 14 7.82 24.65 -4.13
CA LEU A 14 7.75 23.26 -3.68
C LEU A 14 8.57 23.02 -2.42
N ALA A 15 9.72 23.68 -2.27
CA ALA A 15 10.56 23.56 -1.08
C ALA A 15 9.81 24.00 0.18
N ARG A 16 9.03 25.08 0.09
CA ARG A 16 8.22 25.61 1.19
C ARG A 16 7.15 24.61 1.59
N VAL A 17 6.39 24.09 0.60
CA VAL A 17 5.31 23.14 0.88
C VAL A 17 5.86 21.85 1.47
N PHE A 18 6.92 21.31 0.89
CA PHE A 18 7.54 20.09 1.40
C PHE A 18 8.19 20.28 2.78
N SER A 19 8.70 21.47 3.09
CA SER A 19 9.17 21.77 4.45
C SER A 19 8.03 21.82 5.46
N ALA A 20 6.90 22.43 5.11
CA ALA A 20 5.71 22.47 5.96
C ALA A 20 5.18 21.05 6.21
N ARG A 21 5.04 20.26 5.14
CA ARG A 21 4.64 18.85 5.22
C ARG A 21 5.49 18.06 6.20
N ARG A 22 6.83 18.15 6.10
CA ARG A 22 7.73 17.43 7.02
C ARG A 22 7.56 17.85 8.47
N LYS A 23 7.32 19.15 8.71
CA LYS A 23 7.14 19.68 10.06
C LYS A 23 5.86 19.15 10.71
N ASP A 24 4.78 19.13 9.95
CA ASP A 24 3.45 18.76 10.44
C ASP A 24 3.13 17.28 10.22
N ASN A 25 4.05 16.53 9.62
CA ASN A 25 3.89 15.15 9.16
C ASN A 25 2.61 14.91 8.34
N SER A 26 2.23 15.90 7.53
CA SER A 26 0.98 15.86 6.78
C SER A 26 1.10 15.08 5.48
N VAL A 27 -0.03 14.62 4.96
CA VAL A 27 -0.14 14.00 3.64
C VAL A 27 -0.71 15.03 2.67
N LEU A 28 -0.09 15.19 1.52
CA LEU A 28 -0.54 16.12 0.48
C LEU A 28 -1.28 15.38 -0.62
N GLU A 29 -2.21 16.06 -1.27
CA GLU A 29 -2.82 15.67 -2.54
C GLU A 29 -2.26 16.54 -3.66
N ILE A 30 -1.54 15.93 -4.61
CA ILE A 30 -0.84 16.64 -5.68
C ILE A 30 -1.47 16.32 -7.03
N GLU A 31 -1.87 17.35 -7.75
CA GLU A 31 -2.44 17.25 -9.08
C GLU A 31 -1.61 18.01 -10.13
N ILE A 32 -1.48 17.42 -11.32
CA ILE A 32 -0.85 18.09 -12.45
C ILE A 32 -1.88 18.93 -13.19
N LEU A 33 -1.75 20.25 -13.08
CA LEU A 33 -2.71 21.18 -13.66
C LEU A 33 -2.53 21.37 -15.18
N PRO A 34 -3.63 21.63 -15.91
CA PRO A 34 -3.55 22.18 -17.26
C PRO A 34 -2.95 23.59 -17.24
N PRO A 35 -2.27 24.04 -18.33
CA PRO A 35 -1.55 25.32 -18.35
C PRO A 35 -2.39 26.57 -18.05
N GLY A 36 -3.70 26.53 -18.25
CA GLY A 36 -4.60 27.69 -18.11
C GLY A 36 -4.92 28.09 -16.67
N LEU A 37 -4.61 27.26 -15.66
CA LEU A 37 -4.96 27.50 -14.26
C LEU A 37 -3.84 28.18 -13.44
N GLY A 38 -2.79 28.64 -14.12
CA GLY A 38 -1.60 29.20 -13.46
C GLY A 38 -0.56 28.13 -13.12
N PRO A 39 0.71 28.53 -12.82
CA PRO A 39 1.82 27.59 -12.72
C PRO A 39 1.79 26.70 -11.47
N PHE A 40 1.20 27.22 -10.38
CA PHE A 40 1.20 26.64 -9.05
C PHE A 40 0.00 27.17 -8.25
N LEU A 41 -0.76 26.27 -7.63
CA LEU A 41 -1.88 26.53 -6.73
C LEU A 41 -1.66 25.73 -5.45
N HIS A 42 -1.92 26.36 -4.30
CA HIS A 42 -1.77 25.72 -3.00
C HIS A 42 -2.99 26.06 -2.15
N ASP A 43 -3.74 25.04 -1.76
CA ASP A 43 -4.89 25.12 -0.87
C ASP A 43 -4.75 24.05 0.23
N GLU A 44 -4.38 24.47 1.44
CA GLU A 44 -4.09 23.59 2.58
C GLU A 44 -3.17 22.39 2.23
N HIS A 45 -3.74 21.19 2.12
CA HIS A 45 -3.05 19.94 1.79
C HIS A 45 -3.07 19.60 0.29
N SER A 46 -3.77 20.40 -0.51
CA SER A 46 -3.94 20.22 -1.94
C SER A 46 -2.98 21.13 -2.72
N ILE A 47 -2.27 20.54 -3.69
CA ILE A 47 -1.28 21.22 -4.51
C ILE A 47 -1.59 20.97 -5.97
N GLY A 48 -1.90 22.04 -6.70
CA GLY A 48 -1.95 22.00 -8.14
C GLY A 48 -0.63 22.53 -8.72
N ILE A 49 0.05 21.76 -9.56
CA ILE A 49 1.27 22.22 -10.23
C ILE A 49 1.25 21.91 -11.72
N THR A 50 1.59 22.91 -12.56
CA THR A 50 1.72 22.65 -13.99
C THR A 50 2.99 21.85 -14.28
N LYS A 51 2.95 21.02 -15.33
CA LYS A 51 4.13 20.26 -15.78
C LYS A 51 5.35 21.15 -16.03
N LYS A 52 5.17 22.35 -16.59
CA LYS A 52 6.25 23.31 -16.85
C LYS A 52 6.89 23.78 -15.54
N HIS A 53 6.09 24.12 -14.53
CA HIS A 53 6.61 24.55 -13.22
C HIS A 53 7.34 23.42 -12.50
N LEU A 54 6.79 22.19 -12.55
CA LEU A 54 7.44 21.02 -11.98
C LEU A 54 8.79 20.71 -12.66
N VAL A 55 8.89 20.82 -14.00
CA VAL A 55 10.16 20.66 -14.72
C VAL A 55 11.19 21.69 -14.27
N LYS A 56 10.80 22.97 -14.12
CA LYS A 56 11.71 24.02 -13.62
C LYS A 56 12.25 23.68 -12.23
N ALA A 57 11.36 23.31 -11.30
CA ALA A 57 11.73 22.91 -9.95
C ALA A 57 12.64 21.67 -9.94
N PHE A 58 12.35 20.67 -10.79
CA PHE A 58 13.16 19.47 -10.97
C PHE A 58 14.58 19.78 -11.41
N VAL A 59 14.76 20.69 -12.39
CA VAL A 59 16.10 21.06 -12.88
C VAL A 59 16.94 21.63 -11.75
N THR A 60 16.39 22.57 -10.97
CA THR A 60 17.09 23.17 -9.82
C THR A 60 17.35 22.12 -8.73
N ALA A 61 16.35 21.29 -8.38
CA ALA A 61 16.51 20.22 -7.40
C ALA A 61 17.61 19.23 -7.80
N ARG A 62 17.65 18.82 -9.07
CA ARG A 62 18.68 17.92 -9.60
C ARG A 62 20.07 18.54 -9.52
N GLN A 63 20.21 19.82 -9.89
CA GLN A 63 21.48 20.54 -9.78
C GLN A 63 21.98 20.58 -8.33
N LEU A 64 21.10 20.95 -7.38
CA LEU A 64 21.45 20.99 -5.96
C LEU A 64 21.84 19.61 -5.43
N PHE A 65 21.08 18.57 -5.79
CA PHE A 65 21.34 17.19 -5.37
C PHE A 65 22.71 16.71 -5.84
N PHE A 66 23.01 16.79 -7.15
CA PHE A 66 24.28 16.30 -7.68
C PHE A 66 25.46 17.19 -7.31
N ARG A 67 25.27 18.50 -7.12
CA ARG A 67 26.33 19.39 -6.62
C ARG A 67 26.74 19.02 -5.20
N ALA A 68 25.78 18.70 -4.33
CA ALA A 68 26.06 18.27 -2.97
C ALA A 68 26.73 16.88 -2.93
N LEU A 69 26.35 15.96 -3.83
CA LEU A 69 27.01 14.66 -3.94
C LEU A 69 28.47 14.77 -4.41
N ASN A 70 28.74 15.66 -5.37
CA ASN A 70 30.06 15.86 -5.97
C ASN A 70 30.93 16.91 -5.25
N GLY A 71 30.43 17.52 -4.18
CA GLY A 71 31.17 18.51 -3.40
C GLY A 71 32.37 17.86 -2.67
N PRO A 72 33.43 18.62 -2.38
CA PRO A 72 34.66 18.12 -1.75
C PRO A 72 34.47 17.58 -0.31
N SER A 73 33.24 17.53 0.21
CA SER A 73 32.92 17.12 1.58
C SER A 73 32.57 15.64 1.74
N ASN A 74 32.66 14.82 0.69
CA ASN A 74 32.32 13.37 0.75
C ASN A 74 33.49 12.41 0.47
N LEU A 75 34.74 12.89 0.48
CA LEU A 75 35.94 12.05 0.39
C LEU A 75 36.90 12.36 1.53
N HIS A 76 36.55 11.96 2.75
CA HIS A 76 37.53 11.59 3.77
C HIS A 76 37.15 10.19 4.28
N ASP A 77 37.34 9.23 3.38
CA ASP A 77 37.70 7.87 3.73
C ASP A 77 39.20 7.80 3.47
N ASP A 78 40.01 8.04 4.51
CA ASP A 78 41.45 7.79 4.44
C ASP A 78 41.87 7.04 5.70
N GLY A 79 42.12 5.75 5.52
CA GLY A 79 42.82 4.94 6.49
C GLY A 79 44.29 5.33 6.49
N SER A 80 44.74 6.04 7.52
CA SER A 80 46.16 6.14 7.85
C SER A 80 46.35 6.57 9.31
N TYR A 81 47.41 6.06 9.91
CA TYR A 81 47.70 5.95 11.32
C TYR A 81 48.03 7.29 12.03
N ASP A 82 47.78 7.30 13.35
CA ASP A 82 48.49 8.05 14.40
C ASP A 82 48.56 9.60 14.30
N HIS A 83 47.69 10.28 15.07
CA HIS A 83 48.15 11.29 16.04
C HIS A 83 47.00 11.83 16.93
N LYS A 84 47.21 11.71 18.25
CA LYS A 84 46.63 12.41 19.43
C LYS A 84 45.31 13.22 19.28
N PRO A 85 44.37 13.05 20.24
CA PRO A 85 43.12 13.79 20.27
C PRO A 85 43.35 15.25 20.67
N LYS A 86 43.06 16.18 19.75
CA LYS A 86 42.67 17.55 20.09
C LYS A 86 41.16 17.60 20.05
N THR A 87 40.58 17.87 21.21
CA THR A 87 39.17 18.16 21.43
C THR A 87 38.69 19.31 20.53
N PRO A 88 37.54 19.16 19.85
CA PRO A 88 36.69 20.29 19.49
C PRO A 88 35.50 20.33 20.45
N GLN A 89 35.42 21.43 21.20
CA GLN A 89 34.21 21.84 21.89
C GLN A 89 33.12 22.20 20.87
N SER A 90 31.88 21.87 21.23
CA SER A 90 30.63 22.53 20.82
C SER A 90 30.06 22.26 19.42
N GLY A 91 29.06 21.37 19.39
CA GLY A 91 27.76 21.51 18.70
C GLY A 91 27.67 21.93 17.22
N SER A 92 26.95 21.12 16.44
CA SER A 92 26.03 21.59 15.38
C SER A 92 26.60 22.09 14.03
N GLU A 93 27.55 21.38 13.40
CA GLU A 93 27.85 21.64 11.96
C GLU A 93 27.76 20.42 11.03
N ILE A 94 27.81 19.18 11.54
CA ILE A 94 27.77 17.97 10.69
C ILE A 94 26.33 17.55 10.31
N GLU A 95 25.30 18.02 11.03
CA GLU A 95 23.90 17.67 10.76
C GLU A 95 23.25 18.58 9.69
N LYS A 96 23.62 19.86 9.63
CA LYS A 96 23.06 20.84 8.68
C LYS A 96 23.22 20.46 7.19
N PRO A 97 24.32 19.84 6.72
CA PRO A 97 24.46 19.45 5.31
C PRO A 97 23.51 18.33 4.87
N ARG A 98 23.12 17.40 5.75
CA ARG A 98 22.34 16.21 5.33
C ARG A 98 20.85 16.47 5.15
N ASP A 99 20.29 17.40 5.91
CA ASP A 99 18.89 17.84 5.73
C ASP A 99 18.72 18.70 4.48
N THR A 100 19.79 19.29 3.95
CA THR A 100 19.74 20.08 2.71
C THR A 100 19.30 19.28 1.47
N LEU A 101 19.46 17.95 1.51
CA LEU A 101 19.13 17.07 0.38
C LEU A 101 17.73 16.44 0.45
N LEU A 102 16.99 16.64 1.55
CA LEU A 102 15.62 16.14 1.68
C LEU A 102 14.69 16.76 0.63
N THR A 103 14.65 18.09 0.56
CA THR A 103 13.79 18.79 -0.40
C THR A 103 14.16 18.49 -1.86
N PRO A 104 15.45 18.54 -2.27
CA PRO A 104 15.84 18.13 -3.62
C PRO A 104 15.38 16.72 -3.98
N THR A 105 15.57 15.74 -3.08
CA THR A 105 15.14 14.35 -3.37
C THR A 105 13.63 14.18 -3.39
N GLU A 106 12.87 14.95 -2.61
CA GLU A 106 11.41 14.98 -2.69
C GLU A 106 10.96 15.48 -4.06
N ILE A 107 11.46 16.64 -4.51
CA ILE A 107 11.10 17.22 -5.81
C ILE A 107 11.54 16.30 -6.96
N ILE A 108 12.71 15.67 -6.86
CA ILE A 108 13.17 14.68 -7.85
C ILE A 108 12.19 13.51 -7.94
N LEU A 109 11.77 12.95 -6.80
CA LEU A 109 10.82 11.83 -6.78
C LEU A 109 9.40 12.23 -7.18
N LEU A 110 8.99 13.48 -6.94
CA LEU A 110 7.73 14.02 -7.45
C LEU A 110 7.75 14.10 -8.99
N PHE A 111 8.89 14.44 -9.59
CA PHE A 111 9.02 14.47 -11.04
C PHE A 111 9.19 13.06 -11.64
N ASP A 112 10.01 12.23 -11.02
CA ASP A 112 10.39 10.89 -11.48
C ASP A 112 10.38 9.89 -10.30
N CYS A 113 9.27 9.15 -10.17
CA CYS A 113 9.09 8.15 -9.11
C CYS A 113 10.07 6.97 -9.18
N GLU A 114 10.71 6.76 -10.32
CA GLU A 114 11.67 5.67 -10.54
C GLU A 114 13.13 6.16 -10.42
N HIS A 115 13.36 7.38 -9.91
CA HIS A 115 14.70 7.92 -9.76
C HIS A 115 15.49 7.22 -8.62
N LEU A 116 16.04 6.05 -8.91
CA LEU A 116 16.68 5.14 -7.97
C LEU A 116 17.79 5.79 -7.14
N THR A 117 18.59 6.68 -7.71
CA THR A 117 19.67 7.36 -6.97
C THR A 117 19.13 8.23 -5.84
N ALA A 118 17.99 8.90 -6.07
CA ALA A 118 17.35 9.75 -5.05
C ALA A 118 16.70 8.87 -3.99
N CYS A 119 15.94 7.85 -4.40
CA CYS A 119 15.34 6.86 -3.50
C CYS A 119 16.39 6.18 -2.61
N ASN A 120 17.48 5.67 -3.20
CA ASN A 120 18.57 5.03 -2.47
C ASN A 120 19.34 5.99 -1.56
N TRP A 121 19.45 7.26 -1.90
CA TRP A 121 20.00 8.27 -0.98
C TRP A 121 19.12 8.39 0.28
N ARG A 122 17.79 8.47 0.12
CA ARG A 122 16.86 8.53 1.25
C ARG A 122 16.91 7.27 2.11
N LYS A 123 16.94 6.08 1.49
CA LYS A 123 17.16 4.80 2.20
C LYS A 123 18.46 4.81 3.00
N ARG A 124 19.59 5.25 2.42
CA ARG A 124 20.88 5.33 3.11
C ARG A 124 20.85 6.32 4.28
N ARG A 125 20.19 7.47 4.13
CA ARG A 125 20.00 8.44 5.22
C ARG A 125 19.28 7.78 6.41
N LEU A 126 18.13 7.14 6.16
CA LEU A 126 17.36 6.47 7.19
C LEU A 126 18.12 5.28 7.81
N ALA A 127 18.82 4.49 6.99
CA ALA A 127 19.65 3.39 7.48
C ALA A 127 20.76 3.88 8.43
N ALA A 128 21.39 5.02 8.14
CA ALA A 128 22.38 5.62 9.03
C ALA A 128 21.77 6.09 10.36
N LEU A 129 20.54 6.60 10.36
CA LEU A 129 19.82 6.96 11.59
C LEU A 129 19.48 5.71 12.42
N ILE A 130 18.99 4.65 11.76
CA ILE A 130 18.71 3.35 12.40
C ILE A 130 19.98 2.76 13.01
N GLN A 131 21.10 2.77 12.28
CA GLN A 131 22.37 2.23 12.79
C GLN A 131 22.86 2.99 14.03
N ARG A 132 22.73 4.32 14.03
CA ARG A 132 23.07 5.15 15.21
C ARG A 132 22.17 4.86 16.40
N HIS A 133 20.89 4.64 16.16
CA HIS A 133 19.95 4.20 17.20
C HIS A 133 20.36 2.83 17.75
N ASP A 134 20.69 1.86 16.90
CA ASP A 134 21.00 0.48 17.30
C ASP A 134 22.36 0.33 18.00
N SER A 135 23.31 1.24 17.75
CA SER A 135 24.69 1.15 18.30
C SER A 135 24.83 1.73 19.71
N THR A 136 23.81 2.41 20.21
CA THR A 136 23.82 3.03 21.55
C THR A 136 22.61 2.54 22.33
N ASP A 137 22.70 2.49 23.66
CA ASP A 137 21.49 2.40 24.49
C ASP A 137 20.71 3.70 24.25
N ALA A 138 19.79 3.63 23.29
CA ALA A 138 19.20 4.82 22.71
C ALA A 138 18.23 5.43 23.70
N ASP A 139 18.59 6.58 24.24
CA ASP A 139 17.67 7.35 25.08
C ASP A 139 16.38 7.65 24.31
N HIS A 140 15.27 7.77 25.05
CA HIS A 140 13.90 7.93 24.55
C HIS A 140 13.80 8.99 23.44
N VAL A 141 14.52 10.11 23.61
CA VAL A 141 14.56 11.23 22.65
C VAL A 141 15.06 10.81 21.26
N ARG A 142 16.07 9.92 21.18
CA ARG A 142 16.60 9.44 19.89
C ARG A 142 15.62 8.49 19.21
N SER A 143 14.95 7.64 20.00
CA SER A 143 13.93 6.73 19.50
C SER A 143 12.74 7.50 18.92
N GLU A 144 12.27 8.52 19.63
CA GLU A 144 11.18 9.39 19.18
C GLU A 144 11.57 10.17 17.91
N THR A 145 12.81 10.66 17.84
CA THR A 145 13.32 11.33 16.65
C THR A 145 13.36 10.37 15.44
N LEU A 146 13.85 9.14 15.61
CA LEU A 146 13.87 8.14 14.54
C LEU A 146 12.46 7.76 14.09
N THR A 147 11.53 7.55 15.03
CA THR A 147 10.11 7.30 14.72
C THR A 147 9.53 8.42 13.87
N ARG A 148 9.73 9.68 14.28
CA ARG A 148 9.25 10.85 13.52
C ARG A 148 9.82 10.91 12.10
N GLU A 149 11.11 10.60 11.92
CA GLU A 149 11.75 10.58 10.61
C GLU A 149 11.21 9.46 9.70
N LEU A 150 10.91 8.29 10.26
CA LEU A 150 10.29 7.18 9.53
C LEU A 150 8.84 7.49 9.16
N GLU A 151 8.07 8.11 10.07
CA GLU A 151 6.70 8.55 9.81
C GLU A 151 6.64 9.64 8.74
N ALA A 152 7.56 10.62 8.79
CA ALA A 152 7.69 11.66 7.77
C ALA A 152 8.04 11.10 6.37
N GLU A 153 8.74 9.97 6.32
CA GLU A 153 9.01 9.26 5.07
C GLU A 153 7.76 8.50 4.58
N LEU A 154 6.99 7.88 5.48
CA LEU A 154 5.73 7.22 5.13
C LEU A 154 4.68 8.23 4.63
N SER A 155 4.56 9.41 5.26
CA SER A 155 3.64 10.45 4.81
C SER A 155 4.01 11.01 3.42
N LEU A 156 5.31 11.09 3.11
CA LEU A 156 5.78 11.37 1.76
C LEU A 156 5.38 10.29 0.76
N MET A 157 5.54 9.01 1.10
CA MET A 157 5.11 7.93 0.22
C MET A 157 3.59 7.93 0.02
N THR A 158 2.81 8.17 1.08
CA THR A 158 1.35 8.32 0.97
C THR A 158 0.98 9.47 0.05
N THR A 159 1.65 10.62 0.19
CA THR A 159 1.49 11.78 -0.68
C THR A 159 1.62 11.38 -2.16
N TYR A 160 2.66 10.62 -2.52
CA TYR A 160 2.87 10.23 -3.92
C TYR A 160 1.94 9.12 -4.40
N LEU A 161 1.68 8.11 -3.57
CA LEU A 161 0.91 6.93 -3.96
C LEU A 161 -0.60 7.21 -4.05
N CYS A 162 -1.11 8.13 -3.24
CA CYS A 162 -2.55 8.41 -3.10
C CYS A 162 -3.02 9.71 -3.79
N SER A 163 -2.09 10.46 -4.38
CA SER A 163 -2.40 11.60 -5.24
C SER A 163 -2.83 11.15 -6.65
N PRO A 164 -3.52 12.00 -7.44
CA PRO A 164 -3.83 11.75 -8.85
C PRO A 164 -2.59 11.80 -9.77
N LEU A 165 -1.54 11.04 -9.42
CA LEU A 165 -0.26 10.94 -10.10
C LEU A 165 -0.09 9.53 -10.69
N HIS A 166 -0.64 9.30 -11.88
CA HIS A 166 -0.77 7.94 -12.47
C HIS A 166 0.53 7.12 -12.51
N ARG A 167 1.70 7.75 -12.66
CA ARG A 167 3.00 7.05 -12.65
C ARG A 167 3.41 6.64 -11.24
N HIS A 168 3.20 7.52 -10.27
CA HIS A 168 3.57 7.34 -8.88
C HIS A 168 2.69 6.29 -8.20
N THR A 169 1.37 6.36 -8.39
CA THR A 169 0.40 5.43 -7.80
C THR A 169 0.74 3.96 -8.04
N LYS A 170 1.36 3.64 -9.19
CA LYS A 170 1.76 2.28 -9.58
C LYS A 170 3.27 2.05 -9.57
N SER A 171 4.03 2.91 -8.88
CA SER A 171 5.49 2.82 -8.86
C SER A 171 5.96 1.63 -8.00
N PRO A 172 6.61 0.61 -8.57
CA PRO A 172 7.22 -0.47 -7.77
C PRO A 172 8.29 0.07 -6.82
N THR A 173 9.03 1.10 -7.23
CA THR A 173 10.07 1.72 -6.39
C THR A 173 9.47 2.36 -5.14
N LEU A 174 8.37 3.12 -5.27
CA LEU A 174 7.73 3.78 -4.12
C LEU A 174 7.05 2.77 -3.18
N TRP A 175 6.32 1.77 -3.70
CA TRP A 175 5.71 0.72 -2.88
C TRP A 175 6.75 -0.11 -2.14
N GLY A 176 7.84 -0.49 -2.81
CA GLY A 176 8.95 -1.20 -2.19
C GLY A 176 9.68 -0.35 -1.14
N HIS A 177 9.82 0.97 -1.37
CA HIS A 177 10.36 1.88 -0.37
C HIS A 177 9.45 2.02 0.85
N ARG A 178 8.14 2.18 0.64
CA ARG A 178 7.14 2.22 1.72
C ARG A 178 7.20 0.98 2.62
N LEU A 179 7.25 -0.22 2.02
CA LEU A 179 7.37 -1.48 2.79
C LEU A 179 8.66 -1.51 3.61
N TRP A 180 9.77 -1.10 3.00
CA TRP A 180 11.04 -1.03 3.70
C TRP A 180 11.00 -0.08 4.90
N VAL A 181 10.42 1.12 4.75
CA VAL A 181 10.31 2.10 5.85
C VAL A 181 9.38 1.57 6.95
N LEU A 182 8.19 1.08 6.59
CA LEU A 182 7.19 0.63 7.56
C LEU A 182 7.70 -0.55 8.39
N THR A 183 8.36 -1.52 7.77
CA THR A 183 8.95 -2.66 8.50
C THR A 183 10.05 -2.22 9.47
N ARG A 184 10.76 -1.12 9.20
CA ARG A 184 11.73 -0.55 10.15
C ARG A 184 11.05 0.20 11.29
N LEU A 185 9.99 0.96 11.00
CA LEU A 185 9.18 1.62 12.03
C LEU A 185 8.59 0.60 13.01
N LEU A 186 8.02 -0.49 12.50
CA LEU A 186 7.47 -1.57 13.32
C LEU A 186 8.53 -2.21 14.22
N ARG A 187 9.75 -2.42 13.73
CA ARG A 187 10.87 -2.92 14.55
C ARG A 187 11.24 -1.98 15.68
N VAL A 188 11.29 -0.66 15.41
CA VAL A 188 11.59 0.36 16.44
C VAL A 188 10.48 0.36 17.51
N ARG A 189 9.21 0.36 17.09
CA ARG A 189 8.06 0.33 18.00
C ARG A 189 8.02 -0.94 18.87
N ARG A 190 8.26 -2.12 18.29
CA ARG A 190 8.33 -3.40 19.04
C ARG A 190 9.40 -3.40 20.12
N ARG A 191 10.61 -2.95 19.81
CA ARG A 191 11.69 -2.87 20.82
C ARG A 191 11.33 -1.93 21.97
N ARG A 192 10.66 -0.81 21.68
CA ARG A 192 10.19 0.13 22.70
C ARG A 192 9.11 -0.50 23.59
N LEU A 193 8.22 -1.31 23.03
CA LEU A 193 7.19 -2.01 23.80
C LEU A 193 7.83 -3.03 24.76
N ALA A 194 8.75 -3.86 24.26
CA ALA A 194 9.49 -4.86 25.06
C ALA A 194 10.30 -4.27 26.22
N GLN A 195 10.63 -2.97 26.18
CA GLN A 195 11.32 -2.28 27.27
C GLN A 195 10.37 -1.77 28.37
N ASN A 196 9.06 -1.67 28.11
CA ASN A 196 8.10 -0.95 28.97
C ASN A 196 6.99 -1.84 29.59
N THR A 197 6.79 -3.07 29.13
CA THR A 197 5.65 -3.92 29.55
C THR A 197 6.08 -5.32 30.02
N GLY A 198 5.25 -5.95 30.84
CA GLY A 198 5.37 -7.38 31.20
C GLY A 198 4.78 -8.30 30.12
N GLU A 199 5.20 -9.57 30.11
CA GLU A 199 5.03 -10.51 28.98
C GLU A 199 3.56 -10.73 28.51
N GLU A 200 2.56 -10.74 29.41
CA GLU A 200 1.17 -11.04 29.02
C GLU A 200 0.41 -9.81 28.47
N GLU A 201 0.56 -8.63 29.08
CA GLU A 201 -0.06 -7.38 28.59
C GLU A 201 0.55 -6.91 27.25
N GLU A 202 1.81 -7.23 27.01
CA GLU A 202 2.54 -6.92 25.77
C GLU A 202 1.88 -7.55 24.53
N SER A 203 1.41 -8.80 24.65
CA SER A 203 0.87 -9.57 23.52
C SER A 203 -0.43 -8.99 22.93
N ASN A 204 -1.36 -8.55 23.79
CA ASN A 204 -2.64 -7.98 23.35
C ASN A 204 -2.46 -6.58 22.75
N VAL A 205 -1.63 -5.75 23.38
CA VAL A 205 -1.32 -4.39 22.90
C VAL A 205 -0.58 -4.44 21.57
N GLU A 206 0.34 -5.39 21.38
CA GLU A 206 1.03 -5.58 20.11
C GLU A 206 0.06 -5.99 18.98
N LEU A 207 -0.86 -6.90 19.27
CA LEU A 207 -1.84 -7.37 18.28
C LEU A 207 -2.79 -6.26 17.84
N GLU A 208 -3.30 -5.45 18.77
CA GLU A 208 -4.16 -4.30 18.47
C GLU A 208 -3.42 -3.25 17.62
N SER A 209 -2.18 -2.92 18.00
CA SER A 209 -1.32 -2.01 17.23
C SER A 209 -1.03 -2.54 15.81
N THR A 210 -0.79 -3.85 15.69
CA THR A 210 -0.58 -4.54 14.41
C THR A 210 -1.83 -4.45 13.51
N LEU A 211 -3.01 -4.66 14.08
CA LEU A 211 -4.28 -4.52 13.36
C LEU A 211 -4.51 -3.09 12.88
N GLU A 212 -4.24 -2.10 13.73
CA GLU A 212 -4.42 -0.69 13.38
C GLU A 212 -3.50 -0.28 12.24
N VAL A 213 -2.23 -0.72 12.26
CA VAL A 213 -1.32 -0.52 11.12
C VAL A 213 -1.85 -1.18 9.86
N LEU A 214 -2.32 -2.43 9.95
CA LEU A 214 -2.83 -3.16 8.77
C LEU A 214 -4.04 -2.45 8.15
N LYS A 215 -4.99 -1.97 8.96
CA LYS A 215 -6.18 -1.24 8.51
C LYS A 215 -5.82 0.10 7.86
N ASN A 216 -4.90 0.84 8.47
CA ASN A 216 -4.43 2.12 7.93
C ASN A 216 -3.74 1.94 6.57
N GLU A 217 -2.89 0.93 6.44
CA GLU A 217 -2.22 0.62 5.17
C GLU A 217 -3.18 0.09 4.11
N LEU A 218 -4.22 -0.64 4.52
CA LEU A 218 -5.27 -1.08 3.59
C LEU A 218 -6.03 0.11 2.99
N HIS A 219 -6.35 1.13 3.80
CA HIS A 219 -6.99 2.35 3.30
C HIS A 219 -6.11 3.07 2.25
N ILE A 220 -4.79 3.08 2.45
CA ILE A 220 -3.83 3.63 1.47
C ILE A 220 -3.85 2.84 0.17
N VAL A 221 -3.91 1.51 0.25
CA VAL A 221 -4.02 0.63 -0.92
C VAL A 221 -5.33 0.86 -1.67
N PHE A 222 -6.47 0.92 -0.99
CA PHE A 222 -7.77 1.22 -1.59
C PHE A 222 -7.77 2.56 -2.32
N ARG A 223 -7.31 3.63 -1.65
CA ARG A 223 -7.18 4.95 -2.28
C ARG A 223 -6.28 4.89 -3.51
N SER A 224 -5.18 4.14 -3.47
CA SER A 224 -4.33 3.97 -4.66
C SER A 224 -4.99 3.16 -5.78
N GLY A 225 -5.84 2.19 -5.45
CA GLY A 225 -6.62 1.39 -6.40
C GLY A 225 -7.70 2.21 -7.10
N GLU A 226 -8.32 3.15 -6.38
CA GLU A 226 -9.26 4.13 -6.95
C GLU A 226 -8.56 5.07 -7.94
N ARG A 227 -7.33 5.51 -7.62
CA ARG A 227 -6.53 6.36 -8.52
C ARG A 227 -5.94 5.59 -9.70
N HIS A 228 -5.71 4.28 -9.55
CA HIS A 228 -5.20 3.42 -10.60
C HIS A 228 -5.88 2.04 -10.57
N PRO A 229 -6.96 1.83 -11.34
CA PRO A 229 -7.61 0.53 -11.40
C PRO A 229 -6.63 -0.57 -11.76
N ARG A 230 -6.77 -1.73 -11.10
CA ARG A 230 -5.91 -2.92 -11.25
C ARG A 230 -4.46 -2.66 -10.82
N ASN A 231 -4.27 -1.90 -9.74
CA ASN A 231 -2.95 -1.61 -9.18
C ASN A 231 -2.30 -2.82 -8.49
N TYR A 232 -1.76 -3.74 -9.29
CA TYR A 232 -1.12 -4.95 -8.79
C TYR A 232 -0.03 -4.68 -7.72
N TYR A 233 0.72 -3.57 -7.83
CA TYR A 233 1.78 -3.25 -6.87
C TYR A 233 1.24 -2.90 -5.48
N ALA A 234 0.15 -2.14 -5.40
CA ALA A 234 -0.49 -1.80 -4.12
C ALA A 234 -1.09 -3.02 -3.43
N PHE A 235 -1.79 -3.87 -4.20
CA PHE A 235 -2.39 -5.09 -3.65
C PHE A 235 -1.33 -6.16 -3.33
N THR A 236 -0.19 -6.18 -4.03
CA THR A 236 0.95 -7.04 -3.65
C THR A 236 1.63 -6.52 -2.38
N TYR A 237 1.76 -5.20 -2.23
CA TYR A 237 2.32 -4.56 -1.04
C TYR A 237 1.59 -4.99 0.25
N ILE A 238 0.26 -4.97 0.27
CA ILE A 238 -0.50 -5.34 1.48
C ILE A 238 -0.38 -6.83 1.83
N ARG A 239 -0.25 -7.70 0.82
CA ARG A 239 0.05 -9.14 1.05
C ARG A 239 1.37 -9.30 1.76
N GLN A 240 2.42 -8.67 1.23
CA GLN A 240 3.76 -8.70 1.81
C GLN A 240 3.77 -8.09 3.22
N LEU A 241 3.07 -6.98 3.44
CA LEU A 241 2.98 -6.37 4.76
C LEU A 241 2.37 -7.34 5.78
N ARG A 242 1.26 -7.98 5.45
CA ARG A 242 0.62 -8.95 6.36
C ARG A 242 1.58 -10.11 6.68
N GLU A 243 2.35 -10.62 5.73
CA GLU A 243 3.38 -11.65 6.01
C GLU A 243 4.43 -11.17 7.02
N HIS A 244 4.85 -9.90 6.94
CA HIS A 244 5.77 -9.31 7.93
C HIS A 244 5.11 -9.12 9.31
N LEU A 245 3.83 -8.75 9.34
CA LEU A 245 3.06 -8.56 10.58
C LEU A 245 2.81 -9.90 11.29
N SER A 246 2.49 -10.95 10.53
CA SER A 246 2.28 -12.31 11.03
C SER A 246 3.57 -13.01 11.49
N GLY A 247 4.73 -12.36 11.42
CA GLY A 247 5.99 -12.93 11.92
C GLY A 247 6.62 -14.00 11.03
N VAL A 248 6.11 -14.22 9.81
CA VAL A 248 6.57 -15.27 8.88
C VAL A 248 8.03 -15.03 8.37
N GLY A 249 8.66 -13.92 8.77
CA GLY A 249 10.05 -13.54 8.41
C GLY A 249 11.04 -13.38 9.58
N GLY A 250 10.77 -13.94 10.76
CA GLY A 250 11.67 -13.87 11.94
C GLY A 250 11.73 -15.18 12.76
N ASP A 251 12.83 -15.38 13.49
CA ASP A 251 13.28 -16.67 14.07
C ASP A 251 12.22 -17.56 14.72
N THR A 252 12.25 -18.81 14.26
CA THR A 252 11.65 -20.07 14.72
C THR A 252 11.19 -20.14 16.19
N ARG A 253 9.95 -19.75 16.49
CA ARG A 253 9.19 -20.28 17.65
C ARG A 253 7.70 -20.44 17.30
N ALA A 254 7.18 -21.65 17.56
CA ALA A 254 5.78 -22.10 17.46
C ALA A 254 5.01 -21.79 16.16
N THR A 255 5.15 -22.68 15.16
CA THR A 255 4.39 -22.68 13.89
C THR A 255 2.86 -22.54 14.06
N THR A 256 2.29 -23.05 15.15
CA THR A 256 0.85 -23.00 15.41
C THR A 256 0.35 -21.59 15.74
N ASP A 257 1.16 -20.76 16.40
CA ASP A 257 0.74 -19.42 16.83
C ASP A 257 0.81 -18.41 15.68
N LEU A 258 1.85 -18.53 14.84
CA LEU A 258 2.01 -17.74 13.59
C LEU A 258 0.82 -17.94 12.63
N SER A 259 0.33 -19.18 12.51
CA SER A 259 -0.83 -19.51 11.68
C SER A 259 -2.11 -18.86 12.21
N ARG A 260 -2.30 -18.83 13.54
CA ARG A 260 -3.47 -18.19 14.17
C ARG A 260 -3.46 -16.69 13.98
N VAL A 261 -2.32 -16.02 14.17
CA VAL A 261 -2.19 -14.57 13.95
C VAL A 261 -2.44 -14.23 12.48
N SER A 262 -1.87 -15.00 11.54
CA SER A 262 -2.11 -14.80 10.10
C SER A 262 -3.60 -14.91 9.73
N THR A 263 -4.26 -15.95 10.23
CA THR A 263 -5.70 -16.18 10.03
C THR A 263 -6.52 -15.02 10.60
N PHE A 264 -6.21 -14.60 11.82
CA PHE A 264 -6.89 -13.50 12.51
C PHE A 264 -6.73 -12.17 11.76
N LEU A 265 -5.52 -11.83 11.32
CA LEU A 265 -5.27 -10.62 10.52
C LEU A 265 -6.03 -10.65 9.19
N ALA A 266 -6.05 -11.81 8.51
CA ALA A 266 -6.79 -11.97 7.26
C ALA A 266 -8.30 -11.78 7.47
N ARG A 267 -8.86 -12.42 8.51
CA ARG A 267 -10.28 -12.29 8.88
C ARG A 267 -10.65 -10.84 9.20
N SER A 268 -9.76 -10.12 9.89
CA SER A 268 -9.99 -8.75 10.36
C SER A 268 -10.11 -7.70 9.26
N ILE A 269 -9.64 -8.00 8.04
CA ILE A 269 -9.73 -7.09 6.90
C ILE A 269 -10.57 -7.61 5.73
N LEU A 270 -11.01 -8.87 5.78
CA LEU A 270 -11.73 -9.52 4.69
C LEU A 270 -12.99 -8.75 4.29
N ASP A 271 -13.80 -8.34 5.26
CA ASP A 271 -15.06 -7.64 4.98
C ASP A 271 -14.81 -6.28 4.30
N SER A 272 -13.80 -5.53 4.76
CA SER A 272 -13.42 -4.26 4.12
C SER A 272 -12.91 -4.45 2.69
N VAL A 273 -12.17 -5.52 2.42
CA VAL A 273 -11.73 -5.87 1.05
C VAL A 273 -12.91 -6.27 0.18
N LEU A 274 -13.84 -7.07 0.69
CA LEU A 274 -15.07 -7.43 -0.01
C LEU A 274 -15.91 -6.19 -0.34
N ASP A 275 -16.14 -5.31 0.63
CA ASP A 275 -16.87 -4.05 0.44
C ASP A 275 -16.26 -3.23 -0.70
N TRP A 276 -14.93 -3.06 -0.67
CA TRP A 276 -14.22 -2.33 -1.71
C TRP A 276 -14.32 -3.01 -3.07
N CYS A 277 -14.20 -4.34 -3.15
CA CYS A 277 -14.30 -5.08 -4.41
C CYS A 277 -15.71 -5.03 -5.01
N LEU A 278 -16.76 -5.02 -4.19
CA LEU A 278 -18.14 -4.86 -4.65
C LEU A 278 -18.41 -3.44 -5.17
N ALA A 279 -17.73 -2.42 -4.62
CA ALA A 279 -17.73 -1.07 -5.18
C ALA A 279 -16.88 -0.95 -6.46
N HIS A 280 -15.91 -1.85 -6.67
CA HIS A 280 -14.99 -1.86 -7.82
C HIS A 280 -14.96 -3.23 -8.53
N PRO A 281 -16.10 -3.75 -9.01
CA PRO A 281 -16.24 -5.16 -9.40
C PRO A 281 -15.40 -5.57 -10.64
N SER A 282 -14.82 -4.60 -11.37
CA SER A 282 -13.91 -4.84 -12.50
C SER A 282 -12.42 -4.92 -12.12
N ASP A 283 -12.08 -4.74 -10.84
CA ASP A 283 -10.70 -4.71 -10.36
C ASP A 283 -10.19 -6.10 -9.96
N ILE A 284 -9.48 -6.74 -10.87
CA ILE A 284 -8.89 -8.07 -10.62
C ILE A 284 -7.83 -8.08 -9.50
N SER A 285 -7.20 -6.95 -9.20
CA SER A 285 -6.17 -6.90 -8.13
C SER A 285 -6.82 -7.00 -6.75
N GLY A 286 -7.90 -6.25 -6.52
CA GLY A 286 -8.71 -6.37 -5.29
C GLY A 286 -9.29 -7.77 -5.13
N TRP A 287 -9.90 -8.29 -6.19
CA TRP A 287 -10.42 -9.64 -6.27
C TRP A 287 -9.39 -10.72 -5.97
N SER A 288 -8.17 -10.58 -6.49
CA SER A 288 -7.08 -11.49 -6.17
C SER A 288 -6.68 -11.40 -4.70
N LEU A 289 -6.74 -10.22 -4.06
CA LEU A 289 -6.50 -10.08 -2.63
C LEU A 289 -7.57 -10.83 -1.84
N THR A 290 -8.84 -10.72 -2.22
CA THR A 290 -9.93 -11.50 -1.61
C THR A 290 -9.63 -12.99 -1.60
N LEU A 291 -9.26 -13.58 -2.75
CA LEU A 291 -8.90 -14.99 -2.84
C LEU A 291 -7.77 -15.36 -1.87
N TYR A 292 -6.72 -14.56 -1.85
CA TYR A 292 -5.58 -14.76 -0.96
C TYR A 292 -5.95 -14.68 0.54
N LEU A 293 -6.91 -13.82 0.90
CA LEU A 293 -7.43 -13.76 2.27
C LEU A 293 -8.29 -14.98 2.60
N LEU A 294 -9.15 -15.42 1.67
CA LEU A 294 -9.97 -16.62 1.84
C LEU A 294 -9.13 -17.88 2.01
N GLU A 295 -8.03 -18.01 1.25
CA GLU A 295 -7.06 -19.11 1.44
C GLU A 295 -6.42 -19.12 2.84
N SER A 296 -6.29 -17.93 3.45
CA SER A 296 -5.75 -17.78 4.81
C SER A 296 -6.81 -17.99 5.90
N VAL A 297 -8.10 -17.90 5.56
CA VAL A 297 -9.22 -18.05 6.49
C VAL A 297 -9.76 -19.47 6.36
N HIS A 298 -9.31 -20.37 7.23
CA HIS A 298 -9.71 -21.79 7.22
C HIS A 298 -11.14 -22.06 7.77
N GLU A 299 -11.99 -21.03 7.84
CA GLU A 299 -13.38 -21.11 8.31
C GLU A 299 -14.32 -21.22 7.10
N GLU A 300 -14.89 -22.41 6.89
CA GLU A 300 -15.78 -22.72 5.77
C GLU A 300 -17.00 -21.80 5.70
N ASP A 301 -17.60 -21.49 6.85
CA ASP A 301 -18.73 -20.58 6.96
C ASP A 301 -18.38 -19.18 6.44
N VAL A 302 -17.17 -18.70 6.73
CA VAL A 302 -16.70 -17.38 6.29
C VAL A 302 -16.49 -17.36 4.78
N CYS A 303 -15.84 -18.38 4.23
CA CYS A 303 -15.66 -18.52 2.79
C CYS A 303 -17.00 -18.60 2.06
N THR A 304 -17.90 -19.45 2.55
CA THR A 304 -19.24 -19.63 1.96
C THR A 304 -20.03 -18.34 2.00
N ASN A 305 -20.10 -17.66 3.14
CA ASN A 305 -20.80 -16.38 3.28
C ASN A 305 -20.22 -15.29 2.38
N SER A 306 -18.89 -15.26 2.22
CA SER A 306 -18.20 -14.31 1.34
C SER A 306 -18.56 -14.54 -0.13
N ILE A 307 -18.52 -15.80 -0.59
CA ILE A 307 -18.90 -16.17 -1.95
C ILE A 307 -20.38 -15.85 -2.20
N ASP A 308 -21.25 -16.24 -1.26
CA ASP A 308 -22.70 -16.01 -1.35
C ASP A 308 -23.02 -14.52 -1.50
N ARG A 309 -22.32 -13.68 -0.74
CA ARG A 309 -22.43 -12.22 -0.82
C ARG A 309 -22.04 -11.67 -2.20
N VAL A 310 -20.93 -12.17 -2.78
CA VAL A 310 -20.44 -11.74 -4.09
C VAL A 310 -21.38 -12.18 -5.21
N VAL A 311 -21.88 -13.42 -5.15
CA VAL A 311 -22.84 -13.95 -6.13
C VAL A 311 -24.15 -13.17 -6.07
N ARG A 312 -24.72 -12.96 -4.87
CA ARG A 312 -25.95 -12.17 -4.69
C ARG A 312 -25.81 -10.78 -5.31
N PHE A 313 -24.73 -10.07 -4.98
CA PHE A 313 -24.45 -8.77 -5.60
C PHE A 313 -24.44 -8.84 -7.14
N ALA A 314 -23.70 -9.81 -7.71
CA ALA A 314 -23.58 -9.93 -9.15
C ALA A 314 -24.93 -10.19 -9.83
N LEU A 315 -25.78 -11.01 -9.21
CA LEU A 315 -27.13 -11.28 -9.68
C LEU A 315 -28.03 -10.04 -9.58
N ASP A 316 -28.00 -9.33 -8.45
CA ASP A 316 -28.85 -8.16 -8.18
C ASP A 316 -28.57 -7.01 -9.16
N VAL A 317 -27.30 -6.80 -9.54
CA VAL A 317 -26.90 -5.69 -10.43
C VAL A 317 -26.72 -6.09 -11.89
N GLY A 318 -26.91 -7.37 -12.23
CA GLY A 318 -26.69 -7.87 -13.59
C GLY A 318 -25.23 -7.80 -14.03
N TRP A 319 -24.27 -8.08 -13.15
CA TRP A 319 -22.85 -7.88 -13.43
C TRP A 319 -22.27 -8.91 -14.40
N GLU A 320 -21.79 -8.47 -15.56
CA GLU A 320 -21.21 -9.37 -16.58
C GLU A 320 -19.68 -9.42 -16.61
N GLY A 321 -18.99 -8.58 -15.83
CA GLY A 321 -17.53 -8.44 -15.90
C GLY A 321 -16.77 -9.68 -15.40
N GLU A 322 -15.79 -10.13 -16.19
CA GLU A 322 -15.00 -11.35 -15.96
C GLU A 322 -14.36 -11.44 -14.56
N SER A 323 -13.82 -10.33 -14.04
CA SER A 323 -12.96 -10.37 -12.83
C SER A 323 -13.68 -10.94 -11.61
N LEU A 324 -14.94 -10.59 -11.40
CA LEU A 324 -15.77 -11.10 -10.30
C LEU A 324 -16.04 -12.61 -10.48
N TRP A 325 -16.49 -13.02 -11.67
CA TRP A 325 -16.83 -14.41 -11.95
C TRP A 325 -15.61 -15.34 -11.89
N THR A 326 -14.43 -14.84 -12.25
CA THR A 326 -13.16 -15.56 -12.06
C THR A 326 -12.89 -15.82 -10.58
N VAL A 327 -13.16 -14.85 -9.69
CA VAL A 327 -13.02 -15.09 -8.25
C VAL A 327 -14.06 -16.07 -7.73
N VAL A 328 -15.31 -15.98 -8.17
CA VAL A 328 -16.34 -16.97 -7.78
C VAL A 328 -15.92 -18.38 -8.18
N ASP A 329 -15.42 -18.57 -9.40
CA ASP A 329 -14.94 -19.87 -9.87
C ASP A 329 -13.74 -20.40 -9.06
N LEU A 330 -12.78 -19.54 -8.72
CA LEU A 330 -11.61 -19.94 -7.95
C LEU A 330 -11.95 -20.19 -6.47
N ALA A 331 -12.77 -19.33 -5.86
CA ALA A 331 -13.17 -19.44 -4.47
C ALA A 331 -14.04 -20.67 -4.20
N THR A 332 -14.95 -21.00 -5.12
CA THR A 332 -15.78 -22.22 -5.00
C THR A 332 -14.94 -23.49 -5.07
N LYS A 333 -13.86 -23.51 -5.86
CA LYS A 333 -12.90 -24.63 -5.88
C LYS A 333 -12.11 -24.76 -4.58
N LEU A 334 -11.79 -23.65 -3.91
CA LEU A 334 -11.16 -23.67 -2.58
C LEU A 334 -12.07 -24.33 -1.54
N VAL A 335 -13.37 -24.05 -1.58
CA VAL A 335 -14.38 -24.65 -0.68
C VAL A 335 -14.66 -26.11 -1.04
N GLY A 336 -14.85 -26.42 -2.33
CA GLY A 336 -15.14 -27.78 -2.82
C GLY A 336 -13.98 -28.77 -2.62
N ALA A 337 -12.74 -28.29 -2.53
CA ALA A 337 -11.61 -29.12 -2.08
C ALA A 337 -11.74 -29.52 -0.59
N GLY A 338 -12.46 -28.75 0.22
CA GLY A 338 -12.79 -29.03 1.62
C GLY A 338 -14.01 -29.95 1.80
N GLU A 339 -14.95 -29.97 0.85
CA GLU A 339 -16.16 -30.83 0.87
C GLU A 339 -15.87 -32.34 0.82
N LEU A 340 -14.63 -32.76 0.59
CA LEU A 340 -14.22 -34.16 0.78
C LEU A 340 -14.27 -34.61 2.26
N VAL A 341 -14.63 -33.75 3.22
CA VAL A 341 -14.54 -34.07 4.66
C VAL A 341 -15.80 -33.81 5.52
N ARG A 342 -16.87 -33.09 5.14
CA ARG A 342 -18.02 -32.97 6.07
C ARG A 342 -19.38 -32.56 5.49
N ASN A 343 -20.42 -33.08 6.16
CA ASN A 343 -21.82 -33.15 5.75
C ASN A 343 -22.61 -31.82 5.79
N GLN A 344 -23.42 -31.63 4.75
CA GLN A 344 -24.78 -31.07 4.66
C GLN A 344 -25.38 -30.46 5.95
N ARG A 345 -25.12 -29.18 6.24
CA ARG A 345 -26.09 -28.28 6.88
C ARG A 345 -25.89 -26.87 6.35
N SER A 346 -26.99 -26.27 5.88
CA SER A 346 -27.10 -24.96 5.20
C SER A 346 -26.58 -24.94 3.77
N ARG A 347 -27.49 -25.18 2.82
CA ARG A 347 -27.22 -25.05 1.38
C ARG A 347 -27.03 -23.57 1.01
N PRO A 348 -25.91 -23.18 0.40
CA PRO A 348 -25.67 -21.81 -0.05
C PRO A 348 -26.65 -21.39 -1.17
N SER A 349 -26.89 -20.09 -1.35
CA SER A 349 -27.78 -19.57 -2.39
C SER A 349 -27.26 -19.88 -3.81
N TRP A 350 -25.96 -20.04 -3.96
CA TRP A 350 -25.33 -20.39 -5.23
C TRP A 350 -25.47 -21.87 -5.60
N ASP A 351 -26.02 -22.75 -4.74
CA ASP A 351 -26.42 -24.11 -5.12
C ASP A 351 -27.46 -24.11 -6.26
N MET A 352 -28.28 -23.05 -6.36
CA MET A 352 -29.19 -22.83 -7.50
C MET A 352 -28.42 -22.66 -8.82
N LEU A 353 -27.19 -22.15 -8.76
CA LEU A 353 -26.27 -22.07 -9.89
C LEU A 353 -25.42 -23.35 -10.03
N VAL A 354 -25.40 -24.28 -9.07
CA VAL A 354 -24.60 -25.52 -9.14
C VAL A 354 -25.41 -26.72 -9.63
N ALA A 355 -26.74 -26.60 -9.74
CA ALA A 355 -27.60 -27.66 -10.25
C ALA A 355 -27.08 -28.24 -11.58
N PRO A 356 -27.04 -29.58 -11.77
CA PRO A 356 -26.48 -30.16 -12.98
C PRO A 356 -27.38 -29.82 -14.17
N ALA A 357 -26.86 -29.04 -15.12
CA ALA A 357 -27.47 -28.93 -16.42
C ALA A 357 -27.35 -30.29 -17.13
N LEU A 358 -28.43 -31.06 -17.13
CA LEU A 358 -28.65 -32.18 -18.05
C LEU A 358 -28.80 -31.61 -19.48
N SER A 359 -27.70 -31.21 -20.11
CA SER A 359 -27.56 -31.19 -21.57
C SER A 359 -26.10 -30.96 -21.93
N ASP A 360 -25.41 -32.05 -22.22
CA ASP A 360 -24.03 -32.11 -22.65
C ASP A 360 -23.93 -31.72 -24.14
N THR A 361 -23.93 -30.42 -24.43
CA THR A 361 -23.51 -29.88 -25.74
C THR A 361 -22.79 -28.55 -25.55
N GLY A 362 -21.45 -28.60 -25.39
CA GLY A 362 -20.57 -27.42 -25.50
C GLY A 362 -20.34 -26.61 -24.21
N ALA A 363 -20.33 -27.26 -23.04
CA ALA A 363 -20.27 -26.60 -21.74
C ALA A 363 -19.05 -25.65 -21.60
N GLU A 364 -19.32 -24.35 -21.50
CA GLU A 364 -18.30 -23.36 -21.13
C GLU A 364 -17.73 -23.70 -19.74
N THR A 365 -16.40 -23.74 -19.62
CA THR A 365 -15.71 -24.08 -18.37
C THR A 365 -15.24 -22.82 -17.62
N GLY A 366 -15.08 -22.94 -16.30
CA GLY A 366 -14.58 -21.86 -15.45
C GLY A 366 -15.59 -20.71 -15.27
N TRP A 367 -15.09 -19.48 -15.21
CA TRP A 367 -15.89 -18.27 -14.95
C TRP A 367 -17.06 -18.08 -15.94
N LYS A 368 -16.91 -18.52 -17.19
CA LYS A 368 -17.96 -18.42 -18.21
C LYS A 368 -19.19 -19.26 -17.87
N SER A 369 -18.99 -20.42 -17.25
CA SER A 369 -20.08 -21.25 -16.74
C SER A 369 -20.93 -20.49 -15.71
N TRP A 370 -20.27 -19.77 -14.80
CA TRP A 370 -20.96 -18.95 -13.79
C TRP A 370 -21.74 -17.81 -14.42
N LEU A 371 -21.12 -17.06 -15.34
CA LEU A 371 -21.81 -15.97 -16.05
C LEU A 371 -22.98 -16.49 -16.89
N GLY A 372 -22.82 -17.61 -17.60
CA GLY A 372 -23.89 -18.22 -18.39
C GLY A 372 -25.11 -18.57 -17.53
N ARG A 373 -24.89 -19.10 -16.34
CA ARG A 373 -25.96 -19.41 -15.39
C ARG A 373 -26.61 -18.16 -14.80
N ALA A 374 -25.82 -17.14 -14.47
CA ALA A 374 -26.36 -15.85 -14.04
C ALA A 374 -27.25 -15.22 -15.13
N ARG A 375 -26.84 -15.26 -16.39
CA ARG A 375 -27.66 -14.80 -17.52
C ARG A 375 -28.99 -15.53 -17.64
N SER A 376 -29.02 -16.84 -17.38
CA SER A 376 -30.29 -17.59 -17.35
C SER A 376 -31.23 -17.12 -16.24
N THR A 377 -30.71 -16.63 -15.11
CA THR A 377 -31.57 -16.07 -14.04
C THR A 377 -32.09 -14.67 -14.35
N TRP A 378 -31.39 -13.91 -15.20
CA TRP A 378 -31.83 -12.58 -15.65
C TRP A 378 -32.78 -12.63 -16.84
N ALA A 379 -32.79 -13.75 -17.58
CA ALA A 379 -33.71 -13.93 -18.69
C ALA A 379 -35.15 -13.83 -18.17
N PRO A 380 -35.95 -12.86 -18.63
CA PRO A 380 -37.35 -12.79 -18.22
C PRO A 380 -38.06 -14.08 -18.68
N ASP A 381 -38.94 -14.62 -17.82
CA ASP A 381 -39.82 -15.74 -18.16
C ASP A 381 -40.55 -15.43 -19.48
N ALA A 382 -40.05 -15.98 -20.59
CA ALA A 382 -40.66 -15.85 -21.91
C ALA A 382 -41.95 -16.70 -22.05
N THR A 383 -42.57 -17.10 -20.93
CA THR A 383 -43.70 -18.04 -20.88
C THR A 383 -44.94 -17.48 -20.17
N ALA A 384 -44.98 -16.20 -19.82
CA ALA A 384 -46.17 -15.57 -19.22
C ALA A 384 -47.07 -14.81 -20.23
N GLY A 385 -47.11 -15.23 -21.50
CA GLY A 385 -47.83 -14.51 -22.54
C GLY A 385 -48.28 -15.37 -23.72
N ASN A 386 -48.96 -16.50 -23.45
CA ASN A 386 -49.78 -17.16 -24.47
C ASN A 386 -50.83 -18.10 -23.84
N GLU A 387 -51.63 -17.58 -22.92
CA GLU A 387 -52.92 -18.20 -22.61
C GLU A 387 -54.03 -17.16 -22.68
N THR A 388 -55.08 -17.53 -23.41
CA THR A 388 -56.41 -16.91 -23.52
C THR A 388 -56.61 -15.76 -24.51
N CYS A 389 -56.95 -16.11 -25.75
CA CYS A 389 -58.08 -15.51 -26.47
C CYS A 389 -58.54 -16.44 -27.63
N GLU A 390 -59.13 -17.58 -27.27
CA GLU A 390 -60.17 -18.22 -28.09
C GLU A 390 -61.48 -18.09 -27.30
N SER A 391 -62.39 -17.23 -27.79
CA SER A 391 -63.86 -17.26 -27.64
C SER A 391 -64.45 -16.02 -28.31
#